data_AF-A0AAE4A3H0-F1
#
_entry.id   AF-A0AAE4A3H0-F1
#
_cell.length_a   1.000
_cell.length_b   1.000
_cell.length_c   1.000
_cell.angle_alpha   90.00
_cell.angle_beta   90.00
_cell.angle_gamma   90.00
#
_symmetry.space_group_name_H-M   'P 1'
#
loop_
_entity.id
_entity.type
_entity.pdbx_description
1 polymer ?
#
loop_
_entity_poly.entity_id
_entity_poly.type
_entity_poly.pdbx_seq_one_letter_code
_entity_poly.pdbx_strand_id
1 'polypeptide(L)'
;MSPRTVVAGIALGRLVLGAALVAAPRKVVGPGWIGAEAERPAAGTLLRAVGARDLALAIGTLGALRNGSSLTPWLVGASIADGTDFFATLAAGSAIPAQGRAGVGALAGGALGVQLGLLKTLRD
;
A
#
# COMPACT_ATOMS: atom_id res chain seq x y z
N MET A 1 -2.59 15.25 -15.71
CA MET A 1 -1.39 14.51 -15.28
C MET A 1 -1.24 13.27 -16.16
N SER A 2 -0.02 12.87 -16.52
CA SER A 2 0.17 11.62 -17.29
C SER A 2 -0.06 10.39 -16.41
N PRO A 3 -0.56 9.26 -16.95
CA PRO A 3 -0.70 8.01 -16.21
C PRO A 3 0.62 7.58 -15.54
N ARG A 4 1.75 7.76 -16.23
CA ARG A 4 3.09 7.46 -15.70
C ARG A 4 3.45 8.31 -14.49
N THR A 5 3.07 9.59 -14.48
CA THR A 5 3.29 10.49 -13.33
C THR A 5 2.48 10.02 -12.12
N VAL A 6 1.23 9.59 -12.32
CA VAL A 6 0.39 9.03 -11.25
C VAL A 6 1.04 7.76 -10.69
N VAL A 7 1.45 6.83 -11.55
CA VAL A 7 2.12 5.59 -11.16
C VAL A 7 3.39 5.87 -10.35
N ALA A 8 4.22 6.82 -10.80
CA ALA A 8 5.44 7.21 -10.10
C ALA A 8 5.13 7.77 -8.69
N GLY A 9 4.13 8.64 -8.56
CA GLY A 9 3.71 9.19 -7.27
C GLY A 9 3.25 8.11 -6.29
N ILE A 10 2.42 7.17 -6.75
CA ILE A 10 1.97 6.03 -5.94
C ILE A 10 3.16 5.16 -5.53
N ALA A 11 4.07 4.85 -6.46
CA ALA A 11 5.24 4.02 -6.18
C ALA A 11 6.17 4.68 -5.14
N LEU A 12 6.39 5.99 -5.23
CA LEU A 12 7.17 6.73 -4.23
C LEU A 12 6.48 6.73 -2.86
N GLY A 13 5.15 6.92 -2.81
CA GLY A 13 4.39 6.83 -1.57
C GLY A 13 4.54 5.46 -0.90
N ARG A 14 4.41 4.38 -1.67
CA ARG A 14 4.65 3.00 -1.20
C ARG A 14 6.09 2.78 -0.73
N LEU A 15 7.07 3.34 -1.43
CA LEU A 15 8.48 3.22 -1.03
C LEU A 15 8.69 3.83 0.35
N VAL A 16 8.16 5.04 0.58
CA VAL A 16 8.29 5.76 1.85
C VAL A 16 7.54 5.04 2.97
N LEU A 17 6.27 4.68 2.74
CA LEU A 17 5.46 3.97 3.74
C LEU A 17 6.02 2.58 4.06
N GLY A 18 6.46 1.84 3.04
CA GLY A 18 7.08 0.52 3.18
C GLY A 18 8.39 0.59 3.96
N ALA A 19 9.25 1.56 3.65
CA ALA A 19 10.49 1.79 4.39
C ALA A 19 10.20 2.12 5.87
N ALA A 20 9.21 2.98 6.13
CA ALA A 20 8.80 3.34 7.48
C ALA A 20 8.26 2.14 8.27
N LEU A 21 7.45 1.29 7.63
CA LEU A 21 6.95 0.06 8.23
C LEU A 21 8.06 -0.96 8.53
N VAL A 22 9.08 -1.06 7.67
CA VAL A 22 10.24 -1.94 7.91
C VAL A 22 11.09 -1.44 9.07
N ALA A 23 11.44 -0.15 9.05
CA ALA A 23 12.35 0.45 10.03
C ALA A 23 11.70 0.63 11.41
N ALA A 24 10.46 1.13 11.44
CA ALA A 24 9.80 1.60 12.65
C ALA A 24 8.29 1.27 12.67
N PRO A 25 7.90 -0.02 12.56
CA PRO A 25 6.50 -0.43 12.37
C PRO A 25 5.53 0.09 13.42
N ARG A 26 5.97 0.12 14.69
CA ARG A 26 5.14 0.53 15.84
C ARG A 26 5.07 2.03 16.05
N LYS A 27 6.02 2.80 15.50
CA LYS A 27 6.11 4.25 15.75
C LYS A 27 5.42 5.08 14.67
N VAL A 28 5.37 4.59 13.44
CA VAL A 28 4.99 5.41 12.28
C VAL A 28 3.55 5.17 11.81
N VAL A 29 3.07 3.93 11.87
CA VAL A 29 1.77 3.56 11.27
C VAL A 29 0.89 2.72 12.18
N GLY A 30 1.48 1.84 13.00
CA GLY A 30 0.76 0.84 13.79
C GLY A 30 -0.39 1.42 14.66
N PRO A 31 -0.13 2.35 15.59
CA PRO A 31 -1.16 2.81 16.54
C PRO A 31 -2.34 3.52 15.86
N GLY A 32 -2.08 4.26 14.79
CA GLY A 32 -3.13 4.93 14.01
C GLY A 32 -3.99 3.97 13.20
N TRP A 33 -3.48 2.78 12.86
CA TRP A 33 -4.19 1.79 12.05
C TRP A 33 -4.89 0.72 12.89
N ILE A 34 -4.13 -0.02 13.72
CA ILE A 34 -4.62 -1.17 14.49
C ILE A 34 -4.73 -0.89 15.99
N GLY A 35 -4.55 0.36 16.42
CA GLY A 35 -4.69 0.76 17.82
C GLY A 35 -3.64 0.14 18.72
N ALA A 36 -4.05 -0.21 19.95
CA ALA A 36 -3.14 -0.75 20.97
C ALA A 36 -2.46 -2.08 20.58
N GLU A 37 -3.04 -2.86 19.65
CA GLU A 37 -2.42 -4.09 19.14
C GLU A 37 -1.07 -3.82 18.45
N ALA A 38 -0.85 -2.60 17.97
CA ALA A 38 0.43 -2.17 17.39
C ALA A 38 1.61 -2.27 18.35
N GLU A 39 1.37 -2.18 19.66
CA GLU A 39 2.42 -2.26 20.68
C GLU A 39 2.95 -3.70 20.84
N ARG A 40 2.18 -4.69 20.40
CA ARG A 40 2.55 -6.10 20.56
C ARG A 40 3.71 -6.48 19.66
N PRO A 41 4.66 -7.31 20.15
CA PRO A 41 5.79 -7.73 19.34
C PRO A 41 5.44 -8.39 18.02
N ALA A 42 4.43 -9.26 18.02
CA ALA A 42 3.95 -9.96 16.84
C ALA A 42 3.43 -9.01 15.74
N ALA A 43 2.73 -7.93 16.12
CA ALA A 43 2.27 -6.93 15.16
C ALA A 43 3.44 -6.28 14.42
N GLY A 44 4.55 -6.03 15.12
CA GLY A 44 5.78 -5.52 14.51
C GLY A 44 6.41 -6.45 13.48
N THR A 45 6.22 -7.76 13.57
CA THR A 45 6.69 -8.72 12.54
C THR A 45 5.80 -8.63 11.30
N LEU A 46 4.48 -8.62 11.49
CA LEU A 46 3.52 -8.54 10.39
C LEU A 46 3.62 -7.21 9.64
N LEU A 47 3.72 -6.09 10.37
CA LEU A 47 3.87 -4.76 9.78
C LEU A 47 5.15 -4.63 8.93
N ARG A 48 6.26 -5.28 9.33
CA ARG A 48 7.48 -5.32 8.51
C ARG A 48 7.30 -6.14 7.25
N ALA A 49 6.56 -7.25 7.31
CA ALA A 49 6.25 -8.04 6.12
C ALA A 49 5.39 -7.24 5.12
N VAL A 50 4.38 -6.52 5.61
CA VAL A 50 3.59 -5.56 4.81
C VAL A 50 4.49 -4.49 4.20
N GLY A 51 5.37 -3.88 5.00
CA GLY A 51 6.29 -2.85 4.52
C GLY A 51 7.27 -3.37 3.47
N ALA A 52 7.81 -4.58 3.65
CA ALA A 52 8.71 -5.21 2.68
C ALA A 52 8.00 -5.51 1.35
N ARG A 53 6.73 -5.93 1.38
CA ARG A 53 5.89 -6.08 0.18
C ARG A 53 5.76 -4.75 -0.57
N ASP A 54 5.48 -3.66 0.14
CA ASP A 54 5.31 -2.35 -0.48
C ASP A 54 6.63 -1.81 -1.07
N LEU A 55 7.75 -2.06 -0.40
CA LEU A 55 9.08 -1.78 -0.95
C LEU A 55 9.33 -2.54 -2.26
N ALA A 56 9.05 -3.85 -2.29
CA ALA A 56 9.24 -4.66 -3.49
C ALA A 56 8.39 -4.17 -4.67
N LEU A 57 7.11 -3.87 -4.42
CA LEU A 57 6.20 -3.32 -5.42
C LEU A 57 6.65 -1.94 -5.91
N ALA A 58 7.10 -1.07 -5.01
CA ALA A 58 7.59 0.26 -5.35
C ALA A 58 8.87 0.20 -6.20
N ILE A 59 9.86 -0.59 -5.77
CA ILE A 59 11.13 -0.77 -6.49
C ILE A 59 10.87 -1.34 -7.89
N GLY A 60 10.03 -2.37 -7.99
CA GLY A 60 9.65 -2.97 -9.26
C GLY A 60 8.97 -1.96 -10.20
N THR A 61 8.03 -1.18 -9.67
CA THR A 61 7.32 -0.15 -10.45
C THR A 61 8.26 0.95 -10.94
N LEU A 62 9.10 1.50 -10.05
CA LEU A 62 10.07 2.54 -10.39
C LEU A 62 11.13 2.03 -11.38
N GLY A 63 11.58 0.78 -11.22
CA GLY A 63 12.46 0.11 -12.16
C GLY A 63 11.83 -0.05 -13.54
N ALA A 64 10.58 -0.49 -13.62
CA ALA A 64 9.84 -0.61 -14.87
C ALA A 64 9.62 0.75 -15.55
N LEU A 65 9.30 1.80 -14.78
CA LEU A 65 9.21 3.17 -15.30
C LEU A 65 10.54 3.64 -15.89
N ARG A 66 11.65 3.44 -15.17
CA ARG A 66 12.99 3.85 -15.60
C ARG A 66 13.42 3.13 -16.89
N ASN A 67 13.10 1.84 -17.00
CA ASN A 67 13.53 1.01 -18.12
C ASN A 67 12.52 0.97 -19.28
N GLY A 68 11.41 1.71 -19.18
CA GLY A 68 10.34 1.66 -20.18
C GLY A 68 9.63 0.30 -20.28
N SER A 69 9.77 -0.56 -19.28
CA SER A 69 9.17 -1.90 -19.25
C SER A 69 7.69 -1.87 -18.88
N SER A 70 7.01 -3.02 -19.00
CA SER A 70 5.59 -3.13 -18.65
C SER A 70 5.33 -2.80 -17.17
N LEU A 71 4.36 -1.91 -16.94
CA LEU A 71 3.88 -1.55 -15.60
C LEU A 71 2.78 -2.48 -15.09
N THR A 72 2.15 -3.22 -16.01
CA THR A 72 1.01 -4.10 -15.73
C THR A 72 1.24 -5.09 -14.60
N PRO A 73 2.34 -5.89 -14.54
CA PRO A 73 2.51 -6.85 -13.46
C PRO A 73 2.61 -6.18 -12.08
N TRP A 74 3.26 -5.02 -12.01
CA TRP A 74 3.40 -4.26 -10.77
C TRP A 74 2.10 -3.61 -10.32
N LEU A 75 1.31 -3.09 -11.26
CA LEU A 75 -0.02 -2.54 -10.97
C LEU A 75 -1.02 -3.63 -10.54
N VAL A 76 -0.95 -4.83 -11.13
CA VAL A 76 -1.75 -5.97 -10.69
C VAL A 76 -1.36 -6.37 -9.26
N GLY A 77 -0.07 -6.52 -8.98
CA GLY A 77 0.42 -6.86 -7.64
C GLY A 77 0.03 -5.83 -6.58
N ALA A 78 0.15 -4.54 -6.91
CA ALA A 78 -0.25 -3.45 -6.04
C ALA A 78 -1.78 -3.39 -5.85
N SER A 79 -2.57 -3.74 -6.88
CA SER A 79 -4.04 -3.83 -6.74
C SER A 79 -4.44 -4.95 -5.79
N ILE A 80 -3.75 -6.10 -5.85
CA ILE A 80 -3.99 -7.21 -4.91
C ILE A 80 -3.65 -6.77 -3.48
N ALA A 81 -2.51 -6.11 -3.29
CA ALA A 81 -2.08 -5.60 -1.98
C ALA A 81 -3.11 -4.63 -1.38
N ASP A 82 -3.47 -3.58 -2.11
CA ASP A 82 -4.43 -2.58 -1.62
C ASP A 82 -5.84 -3.13 -1.45
N GLY A 83 -6.28 -4.01 -2.34
CA GLY A 83 -7.56 -4.69 -2.20
C GLY A 83 -7.59 -5.51 -0.91
N THR A 84 -6.52 -6.24 -0.62
CA THR A 84 -6.39 -6.99 0.64
C THR A 84 -6.45 -6.06 1.84
N ASP A 85 -5.67 -4.98 1.84
CA ASP A 85 -5.61 -4.05 2.96
C ASP A 85 -6.97 -3.34 3.19
N PHE A 86 -7.66 -2.96 2.11
CA PHE A 86 -9.00 -2.37 2.15
C PHE A 86 -10.03 -3.34 2.74
N PHE A 87 -10.16 -4.54 2.16
CA PHE A 87 -11.16 -5.51 2.61
C PHE A 87 -10.86 -6.06 4.01
N ALA A 88 -9.58 -6.25 4.37
CA ALA A 88 -9.19 -6.62 5.73
C ALA A 88 -9.54 -5.52 6.74
N THR A 89 -9.33 -4.25 6.39
CA THR A 89 -9.72 -3.10 7.22
C THR A 89 -11.23 -3.03 7.41
N LEU A 90 -12.01 -3.29 6.36
CA LEU A 90 -13.47 -3.38 6.47
C LEU A 90 -13.93 -4.56 7.33
N ALA A 91 -13.33 -5.74 7.12
CA ALA A 91 -13.66 -6.96 7.86
C ALA A 91 -13.30 -6.85 9.35
N ALA A 92 -12.22 -6.14 9.69
CA ALA A 92 -11.85 -5.87 11.08
C ALA A 92 -12.90 -5.04 11.81
N GLY A 93 -13.63 -4.16 11.10
CA GLY A 93 -14.74 -3.41 11.66
C GLY A 93 -14.36 -2.65 12.94
N SER A 94 -15.16 -2.76 13.99
CA SER A 94 -14.90 -2.09 15.28
C SER A 94 -13.72 -2.66 16.08
N ALA A 95 -13.07 -3.74 15.63
CA ALA A 95 -11.86 -4.27 16.28
C ALA A 95 -10.64 -3.35 16.11
N ILE A 96 -10.70 -2.40 15.19
CA ILE A 96 -9.67 -1.37 14.97
C ILE A 96 -10.25 0.05 15.15
N PRO A 97 -9.44 1.06 15.50
CA PRO A 97 -9.91 2.42 15.72
C PRO A 97 -10.62 3.01 14.49
N ALA A 98 -11.68 3.79 14.71
CA ALA A 98 -12.45 4.41 13.64
C ALA A 98 -11.58 5.27 12.68
N GLN A 99 -10.56 5.93 13.24
CA GLN A 99 -9.58 6.72 12.51
C GLN A 99 -8.78 5.84 11.54
N GLY A 100 -8.31 4.68 12.01
CA GLY A 100 -7.59 3.69 11.20
C GLY A 100 -8.46 3.11 10.10
N ARG A 101 -9.73 2.80 10.40
CA ARG A 101 -10.69 2.34 9.38
C ARG A 101 -10.90 3.36 8.28
N ALA A 102 -11.14 4.62 8.66
CA ALA A 102 -11.39 5.68 7.69
C ALA A 102 -10.13 6.00 6.89
N GLY A 103 -9.00 6.19 7.57
CA GLY A 103 -7.72 6.57 6.95
C GLY A 103 -7.17 5.48 6.04
N VAL A 104 -6.98 4.27 6.55
CA VAL A 104 -6.45 3.15 5.75
C VAL A 104 -7.47 2.67 4.73
N GLY A 105 -8.76 2.64 5.08
CA GLY A 105 -9.82 2.29 4.14
C GLY A 105 -9.87 3.25 2.95
N ALA A 106 -9.82 4.57 3.18
CA ALA A 106 -9.80 5.55 2.11
C ALA A 106 -8.51 5.48 1.29
N LEU A 107 -7.36 5.32 1.94
CA LEU A 107 -6.06 5.24 1.25
C LEU A 107 -5.98 4.00 0.36
N ALA A 108 -6.24 2.81 0.93
CA ALA A 108 -6.16 1.54 0.20
C ALA A 108 -7.25 1.42 -0.86
N GLY A 109 -8.51 1.77 -0.52
CA GLY A 109 -9.62 1.73 -1.46
C GLY A 109 -9.45 2.72 -2.62
N GLY A 110 -8.98 3.94 -2.33
CA GLY A 110 -8.69 4.95 -3.34
C GLY A 110 -7.54 4.52 -4.26
N ALA A 111 -6.45 4.01 -3.68
CA ALA A 111 -5.30 3.54 -4.45
C ALA A 111 -5.67 2.34 -5.34
N LEU A 112 -6.46 1.38 -4.84
CA LEU A 112 -7.02 0.29 -5.63
C LEU A 112 -7.81 0.82 -6.83
N GLY A 113 -8.75 1.74 -6.59
CA GLY A 113 -9.57 2.33 -7.66
C GLY A 113 -8.72 3.00 -8.75
N VAL A 114 -7.71 3.77 -8.36
CA VAL A 114 -6.78 4.42 -9.29
C VAL A 114 -5.98 3.38 -10.09
N GLN A 115 -5.48 2.32 -9.47
CA GLN A 115 -4.70 1.28 -10.16
C GLN A 115 -5.54 0.47 -11.14
N LEU A 116 -6.77 0.13 -10.79
CA LEU A 116 -7.70 -0.52 -11.72
C LEU A 116 -8.02 0.38 -12.92
N GLY A 117 -8.14 1.70 -12.71
CA GLY A 117 -8.27 2.68 -13.79
C GLY A 117 -7.04 2.69 -14.70
N LEU A 118 -5.84 2.78 -14.11
CA LEU A 118 -4.57 2.77 -14.85
C LEU A 118 -4.37 1.47 -15.63
N LEU A 119 -4.76 0.32 -15.08
CA LEU A 119 -4.67 -0.98 -15.75
C LEU A 119 -5.55 -1.06 -17.00
N LYS A 120 -6.69 -0.37 -17.03
CA LYS A 120 -7.51 -0.24 -18.23
C LYS A 120 -6.79 0.62 -19.28
N THR A 121 -6.34 1.82 -18.88
CA THR A 121 -5.68 2.77 -19.79
C THR A 121 -4.34 2.31 -20.34
N LEU A 122 -3.63 1.40 -19.67
CA LEU A 122 -2.33 0.88 -20.13
C LEU A 122 -2.44 -0.43 -20.94
N ARG A 123 -3.63 -1.01 -21.04
CA ARG A 123 -3.93 -2.18 -21.89
C ARG A 123 -4.46 -1.78 -23.26
N ASP A 124 -5.06 -0.60 -23.36
CA ASP A 124 -5.50 0.06 -24.60
C ASP A 124 -4.35 0.85 -25.23
#